data_AF-M3Y5E5-F1
#
_entry.id   AF-M3Y5E5-F1
#
_cell.length_a   1.000
_cell.length_b   1.000
_cell.length_c   1.000
_cell.angle_alpha   90.00
_cell.angle_beta   90.00
_cell.angle_gamma   90.00
#
_symmetry.space_group_name_H-M   'P 1'
#
loop_
_entity.id
_entity.type
_entity.pdbx_description
1 polymer ?
#
loop_
_entity_poly.entity_id
_entity_poly.type
_entity_poly.pdbx_seq_one_letter_code
_entity_poly.pdbx_strand_id
1 'polypeptide(L)'
;MNMAELQVLAPSTHWLEFLFLPSPLELADSEPLSVYGTDYLQEVSELFSHIEPSILNSHLVQKTTQSVNCCFESTQKLLETLPGTKKSCGPGQQTCVSNTDVTLGFTLGCLSAAATFDWQSKEIAEGVISEITGVPGAAARTDKSHQAAKEKADTVYESTGSLDFVLEPKERDDVYDGQEVSDSLLQNVFHLHNVSAKVMADRHKPPIQDQWSMTPQVKADHHPTKNETVFPASILQTPFCTHNHPKVLNFGGIGMVMGHERTRLGTRGLNDKEGNLWWNDSLATFQNHRTYMESQYQVSWGRLTGHQLLGEPKSASNISRARLGKCREQWLPTVGLTHRQLFSVGFAQVQSSVCTPERSHEELVPNP
;
A
#
# COMPACT_ATOMS: atom_id res chain seq x y z
N MET A 1 25.50 -1.49 -2.49
CA MET A 1 26.76 -1.89 -1.81
C MET A 1 26.77 -3.38 -1.65
N ASN A 2 27.90 -4.03 -1.43
CA ASN A 2 27.96 -5.46 -1.10
C ASN A 2 28.02 -5.69 0.43
N MET A 3 27.96 -6.94 0.85
CA MET A 3 27.95 -7.30 2.27
C MET A 3 29.23 -6.88 3.00
N ALA A 4 30.40 -7.00 2.35
CA ALA A 4 31.67 -6.53 2.91
C ALA A 4 31.68 -5.00 3.13
N GLU A 5 31.14 -4.23 2.18
CA GLU A 5 30.99 -2.79 2.29
C GLU A 5 30.06 -2.40 3.46
N LEU A 6 28.97 -3.15 3.68
CA LEU A 6 28.08 -2.90 4.82
C LEU A 6 28.78 -3.21 6.15
N GLN A 7 29.57 -4.27 6.20
CA GLN A 7 30.33 -4.63 7.41
C GLN A 7 31.33 -3.53 7.80
N VAL A 8 31.91 -2.83 6.83
CA VAL A 8 32.78 -1.66 7.06
C VAL A 8 31.96 -0.44 7.51
N LEU A 9 30.80 -0.20 6.90
CA LEU A 9 29.92 0.93 7.22
C LEU A 9 29.38 0.86 8.66
N ALA A 10 28.96 -0.34 9.11
CA ALA A 10 28.31 -0.55 10.39
C ALA A 10 28.93 -1.77 11.13
N PRO A 11 30.14 -1.63 11.70
CA PRO A 11 30.93 -2.77 12.20
C PRO A 11 30.42 -3.39 13.51
N SER A 12 29.48 -2.75 14.22
CA SER A 12 28.96 -3.26 15.50
C SER A 12 28.19 -4.57 15.40
N THR A 13 27.75 -4.95 14.20
CA THR A 13 26.98 -6.17 13.93
C THR A 13 27.75 -7.03 12.95
N HIS A 14 27.83 -8.34 13.20
CA HIS A 14 28.34 -9.32 12.24
C HIS A 14 27.22 -9.64 11.24
N TRP A 15 27.14 -8.88 10.15
CA TRP A 15 25.96 -8.87 9.28
C TRP A 15 25.73 -10.19 8.55
N LEU A 16 26.80 -10.88 8.13
CA LEU A 16 26.68 -12.16 7.45
C LEU A 16 26.04 -13.20 8.39
N GLU A 17 26.49 -13.29 9.64
CA GLU A 17 25.90 -14.17 10.64
C GLU A 17 24.47 -13.76 11.00
N PHE A 18 24.25 -12.45 11.17
CA PHE A 18 22.95 -11.89 11.54
C PHE A 18 21.87 -12.17 10.47
N LEU A 19 22.22 -12.06 9.19
CA LEU A 19 21.32 -12.31 8.06
C LEU A 19 21.22 -13.80 7.71
N PHE A 20 22.24 -14.60 8.04
CA PHE A 20 22.21 -16.06 7.86
C PHE A 20 21.29 -16.75 8.88
N LEU A 21 21.30 -16.32 10.15
CA LEU A 21 20.47 -16.91 11.21
C LEU A 21 18.99 -17.12 10.85
N PRO A 22 18.29 -16.15 10.24
CA PRO A 22 16.90 -16.32 9.81
C PRO A 22 16.74 -16.86 8.39
N SER A 23 17.82 -17.05 7.62
CA SER A 23 17.74 -17.35 6.18
C SER A 23 18.18 -18.79 5.88
N PRO A 24 17.43 -19.57 5.10
CA PRO A 24 17.90 -20.86 4.62
C PRO A 24 18.90 -20.74 3.44
N LEU A 25 19.37 -19.53 3.12
CA LEU A 25 20.27 -19.25 2.01
C LEU A 25 21.73 -19.13 2.46
N GLU A 26 22.65 -19.65 1.65
CA GLU A 26 24.08 -19.37 1.78
C GLU A 26 24.39 -17.96 1.24
N LEU A 27 24.66 -17.01 2.15
CA LEU A 27 25.03 -15.65 1.81
C LEU A 27 26.56 -15.50 1.75
N ALA A 28 27.05 -14.74 0.79
CA ALA A 28 28.48 -14.45 0.61
C ALA A 28 28.79 -12.96 0.81
N ASP A 29 30.06 -12.64 1.09
CA ASP A 29 30.52 -11.25 1.25
C ASP A 29 30.31 -10.38 0.00
N SER A 30 30.23 -11.02 -1.18
CA SER A 30 29.99 -10.37 -2.46
C SER A 30 28.51 -10.08 -2.74
N GLU A 31 27.59 -10.50 -1.87
CA GLU A 31 26.15 -10.39 -2.11
C GLU A 31 25.74 -8.91 -2.24
N PRO A 32 25.04 -8.52 -3.33
CA PRO A 32 24.60 -7.15 -3.52
C PRO A 32 23.42 -6.80 -2.62
N LEU A 33 23.50 -5.65 -1.96
CA LEU A 33 22.51 -5.14 -1.02
C LEU A 33 22.07 -3.72 -1.39
N SER A 34 20.75 -3.50 -1.29
CA SER A 34 20.14 -2.17 -1.35
C SER A 34 19.92 -1.66 0.06
N VAL A 35 20.59 -0.57 0.43
CA VAL A 35 20.58 0.02 1.77
C VAL A 35 19.96 1.40 1.67
N TYR A 36 18.82 1.61 2.34
CA TYR A 36 18.04 2.85 2.24
C TYR A 36 18.53 3.97 3.18
N GLY A 37 19.21 3.63 4.28
CA GLY A 37 19.65 4.60 5.29
C GLY A 37 21.06 4.31 5.78
N THR A 38 22.06 4.70 4.99
CA THR A 38 23.47 4.46 5.33
C THR A 38 23.90 5.21 6.58
N ASP A 39 23.48 6.47 6.69
CA ASP A 39 23.85 7.34 7.81
C ASP A 39 23.24 6.82 9.12
N TYR A 40 21.98 6.38 9.06
CA TYR A 40 21.30 5.72 10.17
C TYR A 40 22.07 4.48 10.67
N LEU A 41 22.49 3.59 9.77
CA LEU A 41 23.21 2.38 10.15
C LEU A 41 24.58 2.69 10.75
N GLN A 42 25.26 3.71 10.24
CA GLN A 42 26.53 4.17 10.79
C GLN A 42 26.32 4.72 12.22
N GLU A 43 25.36 5.62 12.42
CA GLU A 43 25.05 6.19 13.74
C GLU A 43 24.60 5.13 14.75
N VAL A 44 23.76 4.17 14.33
CA VAL A 44 23.36 3.03 15.19
C VAL A 44 24.57 2.19 15.56
N SER A 45 25.48 1.96 14.62
CA SER A 45 26.69 1.18 14.88
C SER A 45 27.63 1.89 15.85
N GLU A 46 27.78 3.20 15.71
CA GLU A 46 28.51 4.02 16.66
C GLU A 46 27.85 3.97 18.03
N LEU A 47 26.52 4.11 18.10
CA LEU A 47 25.76 4.04 19.34
C LEU A 47 25.94 2.71 20.07
N PHE A 48 25.87 1.59 19.36
CA PHE A 48 26.04 0.25 19.94
C PHE A 48 27.42 0.03 20.53
N SER A 49 28.46 0.67 19.99
CA SER A 49 29.81 0.59 20.59
C SER A 49 29.94 1.30 21.95
N HIS A 50 29.00 2.20 22.29
CA HIS A 50 29.01 2.99 23.52
C HIS A 50 27.94 2.58 24.56
N ILE A 51 26.98 1.73 24.18
CA ILE A 51 25.89 1.29 25.06
C ILE A 51 26.26 -0.02 25.76
N GLU A 52 25.92 -0.13 27.05
CA GLU A 52 26.06 -1.40 27.76
C GLU A 52 25.10 -2.48 27.20
N PRO A 53 25.56 -3.72 27.00
CA PRO A 53 24.71 -4.81 26.50
C PRO A 53 23.44 -5.04 27.32
N SER A 54 23.46 -4.76 28.63
CA SER A 54 22.30 -4.86 29.53
C SER A 54 21.17 -3.90 29.14
N ILE A 55 21.52 -2.68 28.70
CA ILE A 55 20.57 -1.64 28.27
C ILE A 55 19.97 -2.03 26.93
N LEU A 56 20.81 -2.48 25.98
CA LEU A 56 20.34 -2.96 24.68
C LEU A 56 19.38 -4.14 24.84
N ASN A 57 19.75 -5.13 25.66
CA ASN A 57 18.90 -6.28 25.97
C ASN A 57 17.56 -5.85 26.60
N SER A 58 17.59 -4.92 27.56
CA SER A 58 16.37 -4.40 28.19
C SER A 58 15.47 -3.67 27.18
N HIS A 59 16.07 -2.90 26.26
CA HIS A 59 15.33 -2.23 25.19
C HIS A 59 14.68 -3.24 24.23
N LEU A 60 15.42 -4.27 23.80
CA LEU A 60 14.88 -5.32 22.93
C LEU A 60 13.73 -6.07 23.61
N VAL A 61 13.90 -6.47 24.88
CA VAL A 61 12.82 -7.12 25.66
C VAL A 61 11.61 -6.20 25.79
N GLN A 62 11.81 -4.91 26.05
CA GLN A 62 10.72 -3.94 26.11
C GLN A 62 9.97 -3.83 24.77
N LYS A 63 10.69 -3.78 23.64
CA LYS A 63 10.08 -3.72 22.31
C LYS A 63 9.30 -4.99 21.98
N THR A 64 9.85 -6.16 22.29
CA THR A 64 9.16 -7.44 22.06
C THR A 64 7.97 -7.62 23.00
N THR A 65 8.02 -7.14 24.24
CA THR A 65 6.87 -7.25 25.16
C THR A 65 5.73 -6.28 24.81
N GLN A 66 6.07 -5.09 24.28
CA GLN A 66 5.08 -4.14 23.76
C GLN A 66 4.28 -4.69 22.58
N SER A 67 4.89 -5.52 21.72
CA SER A 67 4.18 -6.11 20.57
C SER A 67 3.28 -7.30 20.95
N VAL A 68 3.47 -7.90 22.13
CA VAL A 68 2.82 -9.16 22.50
C VAL A 68 1.60 -8.97 23.40
N ASN A 69 1.45 -7.87 24.14
CA ASN A 69 0.34 -7.81 25.08
C ASN A 69 -0.26 -6.43 25.43
N CYS A 70 -1.58 -6.36 25.24
CA CYS A 70 -2.49 -5.34 25.74
C CYS A 70 -2.70 -5.36 27.26
N CYS A 71 -2.30 -6.42 27.97
CA CYS A 71 -2.47 -6.53 29.43
C CYS A 71 -1.58 -5.59 30.25
N PHE A 72 -0.55 -4.99 29.65
CA PHE A 72 0.31 -4.03 30.34
C PHE A 72 -0.27 -2.63 30.23
N GLU A 73 -0.62 -2.03 31.38
CA GLU A 73 -1.20 -0.69 31.48
C GLU A 73 -0.33 0.39 30.79
N SER A 74 0.99 0.25 30.84
CA SER A 74 1.94 1.14 30.16
C SER A 74 1.85 1.05 28.63
N THR A 75 1.70 -0.15 28.08
CA THR A 75 1.50 -0.39 26.65
C THR A 75 0.14 0.17 26.21
N GLN A 76 -0.91 -0.10 26.99
CA GLN A 76 -2.24 0.44 26.72
C GLN A 76 -2.23 1.97 26.69
N LYS A 77 -1.62 2.61 27.70
CA LYS A 77 -1.52 4.07 27.78
C LYS A 77 -0.78 4.68 26.59
N LEU A 78 0.31 4.07 26.14
CA LEU A 78 1.04 4.51 24.93
C LEU A 78 0.15 4.40 23.68
N LEU A 79 -0.50 3.26 23.49
CA LEU A 79 -1.38 2.99 22.36
C LEU A 79 -2.65 3.86 22.37
N GLU A 80 -3.06 4.37 23.53
CA GLU A 80 -4.17 5.32 23.66
C GLU A 80 -3.72 6.77 23.42
N THR A 81 -2.51 7.12 23.86
CA THR A 81 -1.99 8.50 23.79
C THR A 81 -1.63 8.91 22.38
N LEU A 82 -0.96 8.06 21.60
CA LEU A 82 -0.50 8.38 20.25
C LEU A 82 -1.66 8.71 19.28
N PRO A 83 -2.69 7.84 19.12
CA PRO A 83 -3.85 8.14 18.29
C PRO A 83 -4.96 8.90 19.05
N GLY A 84 -4.79 9.28 20.33
CA GLY A 84 -5.81 9.98 21.11
C GLY A 84 -7.08 9.18 21.39
N THR A 85 -7.02 7.84 21.37
CA THR A 85 -8.19 6.97 21.56
C THR A 85 -8.22 6.37 22.95
N LYS A 86 -9.37 6.32 23.63
CA LYS A 86 -9.49 5.80 25.02
C LYS A 86 -9.69 4.28 25.13
N LYS A 87 -9.62 3.55 24.01
CA LYS A 87 -9.81 2.10 23.92
C LYS A 87 -8.96 1.56 22.77
N SER A 88 -7.65 1.53 22.96
CA SER A 88 -6.71 1.06 21.93
C SER A 88 -6.70 -0.47 21.81
N CYS A 89 -6.89 -1.17 22.94
CA CYS A 89 -7.13 -2.61 22.96
C CYS A 89 -8.61 -2.86 22.64
N GLY A 90 -8.91 -2.97 21.35
CA GLY A 90 -10.23 -3.29 20.84
C GLY A 90 -10.76 -4.64 21.33
N PRO A 91 -12.01 -5.01 20.98
CA PRO A 91 -12.53 -6.34 21.25
C PRO A 91 -11.55 -7.37 20.68
N GLY A 92 -11.13 -8.35 21.49
CA GLY A 92 -10.06 -9.30 21.11
C GLY A 92 -10.25 -9.93 19.73
N GLN A 93 -11.51 -10.10 19.29
CA GLN A 93 -11.84 -10.57 17.96
C GLN A 93 -11.30 -9.70 16.81
N GLN A 94 -11.37 -8.36 16.87
CA GLN A 94 -10.85 -7.50 15.81
C GLN A 94 -9.32 -7.56 15.73
N THR A 95 -8.65 -7.59 16.87
CA THR A 95 -7.19 -7.76 16.94
C THR A 95 -6.77 -9.12 16.40
N CYS A 96 -7.48 -10.20 16.77
CA CYS A 96 -7.22 -11.53 16.22
C CYS A 96 -7.43 -11.57 14.70
N VAL A 97 -8.50 -10.96 14.19
CA VAL A 97 -8.76 -10.88 12.74
C VAL A 97 -7.64 -10.10 12.04
N SER A 98 -7.23 -8.95 12.58
CA SER A 98 -6.15 -8.14 12.00
C SER A 98 -4.82 -8.89 11.99
N ASN A 99 -4.46 -9.57 13.09
CA ASN A 99 -3.22 -10.35 13.17
C ASN A 99 -3.25 -11.54 12.22
N THR A 100 -4.42 -12.20 12.09
CA THR A 100 -4.60 -13.29 11.14
C THR A 100 -4.52 -12.78 9.71
N ASP A 101 -5.04 -11.60 9.39
CA ASP A 101 -5.00 -10.99 8.05
C ASP A 101 -3.59 -10.59 7.62
N VAL A 102 -2.74 -10.12 8.54
CA VAL A 102 -1.30 -9.90 8.26
C VAL A 102 -0.59 -11.17 7.82
N THR A 103 -1.10 -12.33 8.24
CA THR A 103 -0.42 -13.62 8.10
C THR A 103 -0.99 -14.47 6.98
N LEU A 104 -2.30 -14.70 7.07
CA LEU A 104 -3.09 -15.57 6.22
C LEU A 104 -4.01 -14.72 5.33
N GLY A 105 -3.63 -13.48 5.03
CA GLY A 105 -4.48 -12.54 4.33
C GLY A 105 -4.89 -12.99 2.93
N PHE A 106 -4.09 -13.80 2.24
CA PHE A 106 -4.53 -14.42 0.97
C PHE A 106 -5.67 -15.40 1.20
N THR A 107 -5.55 -16.30 2.19
CA THR A 107 -6.62 -17.25 2.56
C THR A 107 -7.87 -16.55 3.07
N LEU A 108 -7.72 -15.54 3.92
CA LEU A 108 -8.84 -14.72 4.40
C LEU A 108 -9.48 -13.91 3.26
N GLY A 109 -8.65 -13.42 2.34
CA GLY A 109 -9.08 -12.79 1.09
C GLY A 109 -9.93 -13.73 0.23
N CYS A 110 -9.55 -15.01 0.08
CA CYS A 110 -10.38 -16.02 -0.60
C CYS A 110 -11.76 -16.12 0.04
N LEU A 111 -11.78 -16.30 1.37
CA LEU A 111 -13.01 -16.54 2.12
C LEU A 111 -13.92 -15.30 2.08
N SER A 112 -13.32 -14.12 2.22
CA SER A 112 -14.02 -12.84 2.10
C SER A 112 -14.61 -12.65 0.70
N ALA A 113 -13.82 -12.93 -0.35
CA ALA A 113 -14.29 -12.86 -1.72
C ALA A 113 -15.42 -13.88 -1.99
N ALA A 114 -15.27 -15.13 -1.56
CA ALA A 114 -16.32 -16.14 -1.70
C ALA A 114 -17.63 -15.74 -0.98
N ALA A 115 -17.53 -15.02 0.14
CA ALA A 115 -18.69 -14.60 0.92
C ALA A 115 -19.36 -13.30 0.42
N THR A 116 -18.58 -12.36 -0.13
CA THR A 116 -19.06 -10.99 -0.36
C THR A 116 -18.92 -10.50 -1.80
N PHE A 117 -18.13 -11.19 -2.63
CA PHE A 117 -17.79 -10.69 -3.97
C PHE A 117 -18.94 -10.87 -4.95
N ASP A 118 -19.36 -9.74 -5.53
CA ASP A 118 -20.34 -9.69 -6.59
C ASP A 118 -19.65 -9.61 -7.96
N TRP A 119 -19.80 -10.67 -8.76
CA TRP A 119 -19.23 -10.75 -10.11
C TRP A 119 -19.72 -9.64 -11.04
N GLN A 120 -20.94 -9.12 -10.85
CA GLN A 120 -21.43 -8.00 -11.66
C GLN A 120 -20.67 -6.70 -11.35
N SER A 121 -20.25 -6.52 -10.09
CA SER A 121 -19.42 -5.39 -9.68
C SER A 121 -18.01 -5.46 -10.28
N LYS A 122 -17.49 -6.67 -10.57
CA LYS A 122 -16.24 -6.86 -11.33
C LYS A 122 -16.37 -6.32 -12.75
N GLU A 123 -17.40 -6.73 -13.49
CA GLU A 123 -17.61 -6.27 -14.87
C GLU A 123 -17.77 -4.75 -14.96
N ILE A 124 -18.45 -4.16 -13.98
CA ILE A 124 -18.60 -2.70 -13.89
C ILE A 124 -17.25 -2.03 -13.63
N ALA A 125 -16.46 -2.56 -12.69
CA ALA A 125 -15.14 -2.04 -12.39
C ALA A 125 -14.21 -2.11 -13.62
N GLU A 126 -14.18 -3.23 -14.32
CA GLU A 126 -13.41 -3.40 -15.57
C GLU A 126 -13.87 -2.42 -16.66
N GLY A 127 -15.18 -2.17 -16.78
CA GLY A 127 -15.72 -1.16 -17.67
C GLY A 127 -15.27 0.26 -17.30
N VAL A 128 -15.24 0.59 -16.00
CA VAL A 128 -14.75 1.89 -15.51
C VAL A 128 -13.25 2.03 -15.80
N ILE A 129 -12.44 1.00 -15.56
CA ILE A 129 -11.00 0.97 -15.89
C ILE A 129 -10.80 1.24 -17.38
N SER A 130 -11.49 0.50 -18.25
CA SER A 130 -11.39 0.66 -19.71
C SER A 130 -11.74 2.07 -20.17
N GLU A 131 -12.74 2.70 -19.53
CA GLU A 131 -13.11 4.08 -19.84
C GLU A 131 -12.06 5.09 -19.35
N ILE A 132 -11.44 4.86 -18.18
CA ILE A 132 -10.38 5.73 -17.62
C ILE A 132 -9.09 5.62 -18.44
N THR A 133 -8.67 4.41 -18.83
CA THR A 133 -7.50 4.17 -19.68
C THR A 133 -7.68 4.80 -21.06
N GLY A 134 -8.91 4.78 -21.58
CA GLY A 134 -9.28 5.41 -22.84
C GLY A 134 -9.32 6.95 -22.83
N VAL A 135 -9.18 7.61 -21.67
CA VAL A 135 -9.09 9.08 -21.60
C VAL A 135 -7.65 9.52 -21.89
N PRO A 136 -7.37 10.17 -23.03
CA PRO A 136 -6.06 10.74 -23.26
C PRO A 136 -5.79 11.80 -22.19
N GLY A 137 -4.66 11.70 -21.48
CA GLY A 137 -4.22 12.75 -20.58
C GLY A 137 -4.20 14.10 -21.31
N ALA A 138 -4.60 15.17 -20.61
CA ALA A 138 -4.59 16.52 -21.15
C ALA A 138 -3.15 17.03 -21.35
N ALA A 139 -2.44 16.52 -22.35
CA ALA A 139 -1.27 17.13 -22.97
C ALA A 139 -0.92 16.36 -24.25
N ALA A 140 -1.33 16.90 -25.40
CA ALA A 140 -0.61 16.68 -26.65
C ALA A 140 0.75 17.40 -26.56
N ARG A 141 1.64 16.91 -25.70
CA ARG A 141 3.05 17.33 -25.65
C ARG A 141 3.91 16.18 -26.17
N THR A 142 4.74 16.49 -27.15
CA THR A 142 5.53 15.55 -27.96
C THR A 142 6.97 15.42 -27.45
N ASP A 143 7.26 15.79 -26.21
CA ASP A 143 8.61 15.59 -25.66
C ASP A 143 8.83 14.15 -25.20
N LYS A 144 10.10 13.75 -25.11
CA LYS A 144 10.51 12.38 -24.76
C LYS A 144 9.96 11.92 -23.42
N SER A 145 9.78 12.83 -22.47
CA SER A 145 9.27 12.51 -21.13
C SER A 145 7.77 12.23 -21.15
N HIS A 146 6.99 12.97 -21.94
CA HIS A 146 5.57 12.69 -22.14
C HIS A 146 5.34 11.36 -22.86
N GLN A 147 6.19 11.04 -23.85
CA GLN A 147 6.14 9.74 -24.54
C GLN A 147 6.48 8.59 -23.59
N ALA A 148 7.54 8.72 -22.77
CA ALA A 148 7.89 7.71 -21.76
C ALA A 148 6.78 7.51 -20.71
N ALA A 149 6.17 8.61 -20.23
CA ALA A 149 5.04 8.54 -19.30
C ALA A 149 3.82 7.86 -19.91
N LYS A 150 3.56 8.10 -21.21
CA LYS A 150 2.50 7.43 -21.96
C LYS A 150 2.79 5.93 -22.10
N GLU A 151 3.99 5.56 -22.54
CA GLU A 151 4.38 4.15 -22.67
C GLU A 151 4.27 3.40 -21.34
N LYS A 152 4.66 4.04 -20.22
CA LYS A 152 4.48 3.47 -18.88
C LYS A 152 3.01 3.28 -18.54
N ALA A 153 2.16 4.29 -18.80
CA ALA A 153 0.73 4.23 -18.52
C ALA A 153 -0.03 3.23 -19.42
N ASP A 154 0.47 2.97 -20.63
CA ASP A 154 -0.08 2.02 -21.59
C ASP A 154 0.34 0.56 -21.28
N THR A 155 1.40 0.37 -20.50
CA THR A 155 1.95 -0.96 -20.12
C THR A 155 1.61 -1.37 -18.69
N VAL A 156 0.78 -0.58 -17.97
CA VAL A 156 0.34 -0.94 -16.63
C VAL A 156 -0.47 -2.23 -16.70
N TYR A 157 -0.08 -3.23 -15.91
CA TYR A 157 -0.89 -4.41 -15.69
C TYR A 157 -1.95 -4.10 -14.62
N GLU A 158 -3.23 -4.21 -14.96
CA GLU A 158 -4.35 -3.90 -14.06
C GLU A 158 -5.08 -5.19 -13.68
N SER A 159 -5.03 -5.56 -12.40
CA SER A 159 -5.70 -6.76 -11.87
C SER A 159 -6.91 -6.36 -11.03
N THR A 160 -8.08 -6.95 -11.33
CA THR A 160 -9.36 -6.58 -10.71
C THR A 160 -10.09 -7.78 -10.13
N GLY A 161 -10.54 -7.67 -8.88
CA GLY A 161 -11.37 -8.69 -8.22
C GLY A 161 -10.56 -9.68 -7.39
N SER A 162 -10.64 -10.97 -7.69
CA SER A 162 -9.87 -12.02 -7.01
C SER A 162 -8.79 -12.52 -7.95
N LEU A 163 -7.65 -12.93 -7.39
CA LEU A 163 -6.62 -13.65 -8.11
C LEU A 163 -7.15 -15.03 -8.49
N ASP A 164 -6.98 -15.41 -9.75
CA ASP A 164 -7.30 -16.77 -10.19
C ASP A 164 -6.49 -17.81 -9.41
N PHE A 165 -5.24 -17.50 -9.02
CA PHE A 165 -4.41 -18.36 -8.15
C PHE A 165 -4.95 -18.52 -6.72
N VAL A 166 -5.64 -17.50 -6.19
CA VAL A 166 -6.23 -17.50 -4.84
C VAL A 166 -7.48 -18.40 -4.81
N LEU A 167 -8.09 -18.64 -5.97
CA LEU A 167 -9.19 -19.57 -6.13
C LEU A 167 -8.72 -21.01 -6.39
N GLU A 168 -7.47 -21.21 -6.83
CA GLU A 168 -6.88 -22.53 -7.06
C GLU A 168 -6.34 -23.11 -5.73
N PRO A 169 -6.94 -24.20 -5.21
CA PRO A 169 -6.58 -24.72 -3.88
C PRO A 169 -5.11 -25.14 -3.76
N LYS A 170 -4.51 -25.65 -4.84
CA LYS A 170 -3.11 -26.14 -4.83
C LYS A 170 -2.09 -25.02 -4.65
N GLU A 171 -2.20 -23.96 -5.45
CA GLU A 171 -1.25 -22.85 -5.39
C GLU A 171 -1.36 -22.09 -4.06
N ARG A 172 -2.56 -21.99 -3.51
CA ARG A 172 -2.79 -21.46 -2.15
C ARG A 172 -2.12 -22.33 -1.09
N ASP A 173 -2.29 -23.65 -1.17
CA ASP A 173 -1.74 -24.58 -0.17
C ASP A 173 -0.21 -24.60 -0.24
N ASP A 174 0.39 -24.41 -1.42
CA ASP A 174 1.85 -24.30 -1.61
C ASP A 174 2.44 -23.06 -0.88
N VAL A 175 1.73 -21.93 -0.84
CA VAL A 175 2.18 -20.71 -0.14
C VAL A 175 2.31 -20.94 1.37
N TYR A 176 1.39 -21.73 1.93
CA TYR A 176 1.35 -22.03 3.36
C TYR A 176 1.89 -23.43 3.68
N ASP A 177 2.60 -24.06 2.74
CA ASP A 177 3.16 -25.39 2.93
C ASP A 177 4.21 -25.41 4.06
N GLY A 178 4.00 -26.31 5.01
CA GLY A 178 4.77 -26.42 6.26
C GLY A 178 4.32 -25.49 7.38
N GLN A 179 3.23 -24.73 7.22
CA GLN A 179 2.64 -23.95 8.31
C GLN A 179 1.88 -24.86 9.28
N GLU A 180 2.30 -24.87 10.55
CA GLU A 180 1.57 -25.54 11.62
C GLU A 180 0.85 -24.50 12.50
N VAL A 181 -0.40 -24.79 12.84
CA VAL A 181 -1.19 -23.99 13.80
C VAL A 181 -1.42 -24.85 15.04
N SER A 182 -0.99 -24.33 16.18
CA SER A 182 -1.15 -24.90 17.50
C SER A 182 -2.20 -24.14 18.32
N ASP A 183 -2.57 -24.69 19.48
CA ASP A 183 -3.41 -23.99 20.46
C ASP A 183 -2.69 -22.82 21.17
N SER A 184 -1.37 -22.71 21.01
CA SER A 184 -0.55 -21.65 21.62
C SER A 184 -0.34 -20.49 20.65
N LEU A 185 -0.89 -19.32 20.98
CA LEU A 185 -0.66 -18.09 20.21
C LEU A 185 0.83 -17.79 20.03
N LEU A 186 1.63 -18.01 21.07
CA LEU A 186 3.07 -17.74 21.03
C LEU A 186 3.80 -18.68 20.05
N GLN A 187 3.46 -19.97 20.04
CA GLN A 187 4.02 -20.92 19.08
C GLN A 187 3.61 -20.55 17.65
N ASN A 188 2.36 -20.13 17.46
CA ASN A 188 1.88 -19.69 16.15
C ASN A 188 2.69 -18.47 15.66
N VAL A 189 2.93 -17.47 16.52
CA VAL A 189 3.79 -16.31 16.17
C VAL A 189 5.20 -16.75 15.77
N PHE A 190 5.79 -17.76 16.42
CA PHE A 190 7.09 -18.28 15.99
C PHE A 190 7.01 -19.04 14.65
N HIS A 191 5.98 -19.85 14.42
CA HIS A 191 5.78 -20.55 13.15
C HIS A 191 5.59 -19.58 11.98
N LEU A 192 4.92 -18.45 12.20
CA LEU A 192 4.82 -17.36 11.23
C LEU A 192 6.19 -16.83 10.77
N HIS A 193 7.10 -16.59 11.72
CA HIS A 193 8.42 -16.07 11.40
C HIS A 193 9.21 -17.05 10.51
N ASN A 194 9.04 -18.36 10.70
CA ASN A 194 9.66 -19.38 9.85
C ASN A 194 9.12 -19.34 8.41
N VAL A 195 7.82 -19.14 8.22
CA VAL A 195 7.25 -19.00 6.85
C VAL A 195 7.70 -17.70 6.20
N SER A 196 7.74 -16.59 6.95
CA SER A 196 8.30 -15.34 6.43
C SER A 196 9.76 -15.51 5.98
N ALA A 197 10.59 -16.23 6.75
CA ALA A 197 11.94 -16.59 6.37
C ALA A 197 12.01 -17.44 5.09
N LYS A 198 11.13 -18.44 4.92
CA LYS A 198 11.02 -19.25 3.69
C LYS A 198 10.68 -18.38 2.47
N VAL A 199 9.71 -17.47 2.61
CA VAL A 199 9.35 -16.52 1.53
C VAL A 199 10.50 -15.56 1.21
N MET A 200 11.28 -15.13 2.21
CA MET A 200 12.48 -14.32 1.97
C MET A 200 13.55 -15.10 1.19
N ALA A 201 13.65 -16.42 1.40
CA ALA A 201 14.58 -17.27 0.66
C ALA A 201 14.26 -17.37 -0.84
N ASP A 202 12.97 -17.36 -1.18
CA ASP A 202 12.50 -17.42 -2.56
C ASP A 202 12.85 -16.18 -3.39
N ARG A 203 13.41 -15.11 -2.78
CA ARG A 203 13.84 -13.89 -3.47
C ARG A 203 15.03 -14.07 -4.43
N HIS A 204 15.72 -15.22 -4.39
CA HIS A 204 16.71 -15.58 -5.41
C HIS A 204 16.07 -16.07 -6.73
N LYS A 205 14.75 -16.31 -6.73
CA LYS A 205 14.00 -16.63 -7.94
C LYS A 205 13.60 -15.33 -8.65
N PRO A 206 13.49 -15.34 -9.99
CA PRO A 206 12.96 -14.20 -10.72
C PRO A 206 11.56 -13.83 -10.18
N PRO A 207 11.21 -12.53 -10.13
CA PRO A 207 9.90 -12.09 -9.66
C PRO A 207 8.80 -12.81 -10.44
N ILE A 208 7.89 -13.49 -9.73
CA ILE A 208 6.71 -14.10 -10.35
C ILE A 208 5.72 -12.97 -10.66
N GLN A 209 5.35 -12.84 -11.94
CA GLN A 209 4.50 -11.74 -12.41
C GLN A 209 3.10 -11.80 -11.78
N ASP A 210 2.57 -13.00 -11.54
CA ASP A 210 1.18 -13.21 -11.08
C ASP A 210 1.00 -13.16 -9.54
N GLN A 211 2.03 -12.80 -8.77
CA GLN A 211 1.92 -12.67 -7.32
C GLN A 211 1.56 -11.23 -6.91
N TRP A 212 0.44 -11.04 -6.21
CA TRP A 212 0.19 -9.76 -5.56
C TRP A 212 1.14 -9.58 -4.38
N SER A 213 1.70 -8.39 -4.22
CA SER A 213 2.48 -8.03 -3.03
C SER A 213 1.65 -7.35 -1.93
N MET A 214 0.33 -7.42 -2.04
CA MET A 214 -0.62 -7.04 -0.98
C MET A 214 -1.66 -8.14 -0.77
N THR A 215 -2.08 -8.32 0.49
CA THR A 215 -3.24 -9.16 0.80
C THR A 215 -4.53 -8.47 0.31
N PRO A 216 -5.59 -9.22 -0.03
CA PRO A 216 -6.88 -8.65 -0.47
C PRO A 216 -7.62 -7.87 0.62
N GLN A 217 -7.12 -6.67 0.95
CA GLN A 217 -7.73 -5.71 1.89
C GLN A 217 -8.60 -4.69 1.15
N VAL A 218 -9.38 -3.88 1.88
CA VAL A 218 -10.20 -2.79 1.29
C VAL A 218 -9.31 -1.60 0.90
N LYS A 219 -8.41 -1.84 -0.06
CA LYS A 219 -7.40 -0.89 -0.52
C LYS A 219 -6.96 -1.25 -1.93
N ALA A 220 -6.73 -0.25 -2.77
CA ALA A 220 -6.02 -0.40 -4.03
C ALA A 220 -4.54 -0.05 -3.83
N ASP A 221 -3.65 -0.68 -4.59
CA ASP A 221 -2.24 -0.31 -4.56
C ASP A 221 -1.58 -0.48 -5.92
N HIS A 222 -0.56 0.34 -6.14
CA HIS A 222 0.30 0.29 -7.30
C HIS A 222 1.70 -0.18 -6.90
N HIS A 223 2.18 -1.25 -7.55
CA HIS A 223 3.52 -1.81 -7.43
C HIS A 223 4.45 -1.23 -8.52
N PRO A 224 5.39 -0.31 -8.16
CA PRO A 224 6.21 0.38 -9.14
C PRO A 224 7.21 -0.51 -9.88
N THR A 225 7.64 -1.62 -9.27
CA THR A 225 8.62 -2.55 -9.85
C THR A 225 8.01 -3.52 -10.85
N LYS A 226 6.73 -3.88 -10.66
CA LYS A 226 5.96 -4.71 -11.60
C LYS A 226 5.16 -3.88 -12.61
N ASN A 227 5.14 -2.56 -12.43
CA ASN A 227 4.21 -1.64 -13.09
C ASN A 227 2.76 -2.18 -13.03
N GLU A 228 2.36 -2.72 -11.87
CA GLU A 228 1.08 -3.38 -11.67
C GLU A 228 0.19 -2.54 -10.75
N THR A 229 -1.10 -2.43 -11.06
CA THR A 229 -2.11 -1.84 -10.18
C THR A 229 -3.16 -2.87 -9.84
N VAL A 230 -3.41 -3.05 -8.55
CA VAL A 230 -4.34 -4.06 -8.03
C VAL A 230 -5.57 -3.41 -7.42
N PHE A 231 -6.75 -3.87 -7.83
CA PHE A 231 -8.06 -3.53 -7.28
C PHE A 231 -8.72 -4.79 -6.68
N PRO A 232 -8.44 -5.13 -5.42
CA PRO A 232 -8.96 -6.34 -4.80
C PRO A 232 -10.48 -6.37 -4.70
N ALA A 233 -11.08 -7.56 -4.69
CA ALA A 233 -12.53 -7.79 -4.55
C ALA A 233 -13.14 -7.01 -3.37
N SER A 234 -12.39 -6.90 -2.28
CA SER A 234 -12.73 -6.17 -1.06
C SER A 234 -12.95 -4.67 -1.24
N ILE A 235 -12.41 -4.02 -2.29
CA ILE A 235 -12.74 -2.61 -2.60
C ILE A 235 -13.94 -2.50 -3.55
N LEU A 236 -14.35 -3.59 -4.20
CA LEU A 236 -15.48 -3.63 -5.14
C LEU A 236 -16.81 -3.86 -4.42
N GLN A 237 -17.06 -3.01 -3.42
CA GLN A 237 -18.27 -2.99 -2.61
C GLN A 237 -18.71 -1.55 -2.34
N THR A 238 -19.92 -1.36 -1.82
CA THR A 238 -20.41 -0.06 -1.36
C THR A 238 -19.49 0.53 -0.29
N PRO A 239 -19.14 1.83 -0.34
CA PRO A 239 -19.64 2.87 -1.25
C PRO A 239 -18.88 3.01 -2.59
N PHE A 240 -17.81 2.24 -2.82
CA PHE A 240 -16.90 2.41 -3.95
C PHE A 240 -17.49 1.90 -5.27
N CYS A 241 -17.95 0.65 -5.32
CA CYS A 241 -18.52 0.03 -6.52
C CYS A 241 -19.62 -0.96 -6.16
N THR A 242 -20.77 -0.88 -6.82
CA THR A 242 -21.77 -1.95 -6.81
C THR A 242 -22.65 -1.91 -8.05
N HIS A 243 -23.14 -3.06 -8.50
CA HIS A 243 -24.12 -3.14 -9.60
C HIS A 243 -25.42 -2.39 -9.34
N ASN A 244 -25.77 -2.16 -8.06
CA ASN A 244 -26.98 -1.44 -7.68
C ASN A 244 -26.83 0.09 -7.77
N HIS A 245 -25.63 0.61 -7.94
CA HIS A 245 -25.40 2.04 -8.08
C HIS A 245 -25.55 2.49 -9.55
N PRO A 246 -26.13 3.68 -9.78
CA PRO A 246 -25.93 4.41 -11.03
C PRO A 246 -24.45 4.46 -11.39
N LYS A 247 -24.11 4.32 -12.67
CA LYS A 247 -22.70 4.27 -13.07
C LYS A 247 -21.98 5.55 -12.67
N VAL A 248 -22.67 6.69 -12.70
CA VAL A 248 -22.08 7.96 -12.25
C VAL A 248 -21.59 7.94 -10.80
N LEU A 249 -22.23 7.17 -9.90
CA LEU A 249 -21.77 6.99 -8.53
C LEU A 249 -20.57 6.04 -8.47
N ASN A 250 -20.55 4.95 -9.24
CA ASN A 250 -19.37 4.08 -9.35
C ASN A 250 -18.16 4.83 -9.94
N PHE A 251 -18.36 5.72 -10.92
CA PHE A 251 -17.31 6.59 -11.43
C PHE A 251 -16.79 7.59 -10.39
N GLY A 252 -17.66 8.10 -9.52
CA GLY A 252 -17.27 8.97 -8.40
C GLY A 252 -16.55 8.21 -7.28
N GLY A 253 -16.93 6.96 -7.04
CA GLY A 253 -16.32 6.07 -6.06
C GLY A 253 -15.08 5.37 -6.60
N ILE A 254 -15.24 4.15 -7.12
CA ILE A 254 -14.12 3.34 -7.61
C ILE A 254 -13.36 4.00 -8.76
N GLY A 255 -14.03 4.76 -9.62
CA GLY A 255 -13.37 5.47 -10.73
C GLY A 255 -12.35 6.50 -10.23
N MET A 256 -12.62 7.17 -9.11
CA MET A 256 -11.64 8.07 -8.50
C MET A 256 -10.46 7.30 -7.90
N VAL A 257 -10.68 6.18 -7.22
CA VAL A 257 -9.59 5.34 -6.69
C VAL A 257 -8.68 4.85 -7.82
N MET A 258 -9.26 4.39 -8.94
CA MET A 258 -8.52 3.99 -10.13
C MET A 258 -7.73 5.16 -10.73
N GLY A 259 -8.33 6.34 -10.78
CA GLY A 259 -7.67 7.57 -11.18
C GLY A 259 -6.51 7.98 -10.26
N HIS A 260 -6.67 7.82 -8.94
CA HIS A 260 -5.63 8.08 -7.94
C HIS A 260 -4.41 7.19 -8.20
N GLU A 261 -4.60 5.87 -8.32
CA GLU A 261 -3.50 4.94 -8.55
C GLU A 261 -2.79 5.20 -9.89
N ARG A 262 -3.52 5.54 -10.95
CA ARG A 262 -2.92 5.91 -12.24
C ARG A 262 -2.09 7.20 -12.18
N THR A 263 -2.48 8.17 -11.34
CA THR A 263 -1.64 9.37 -11.13
C THR A 263 -0.42 9.10 -10.26
N ARG A 264 -0.47 8.08 -9.39
CA ARG A 264 0.63 7.64 -8.53
C ARG A 264 1.81 7.08 -9.34
N LEU A 265 1.54 6.53 -10.53
CA LEU A 265 2.55 6.06 -11.50
C LEU A 265 3.65 7.08 -11.78
N GLY A 266 3.29 8.37 -11.82
CA GLY A 266 4.21 9.46 -12.13
C GLY A 266 4.84 10.14 -10.91
N THR A 267 4.43 9.78 -9.68
CA THR A 267 4.84 10.49 -8.45
C THR A 267 5.63 9.63 -7.46
N ARG A 268 5.32 8.33 -7.33
CA ARG A 268 6.04 7.40 -6.44
C ARG A 268 7.15 6.60 -7.11
N GLY A 269 7.11 6.49 -8.43
CA GLY A 269 8.14 5.81 -9.20
C GLY A 269 8.56 6.69 -10.35
N LEU A 270 9.69 7.40 -10.16
CA LEU A 270 10.54 7.80 -11.28
C LEU A 270 11.16 6.52 -11.84
N ASN A 271 10.32 5.59 -12.29
CA ASN A 271 10.69 4.31 -12.86
C ASN A 271 10.16 4.26 -14.29
N ASP A 272 10.84 3.56 -15.18
CA ASP A 272 10.38 3.23 -16.52
C ASP A 272 9.27 2.18 -16.49
N LYS A 273 8.85 1.73 -17.68
CA LYS A 273 7.79 0.72 -17.86
C LYS A 273 8.22 -0.67 -17.39
N GLU A 274 9.53 -0.91 -17.32
CA GLU A 274 10.15 -2.14 -16.80
C GLU A 274 10.41 -2.09 -15.28
N GLY A 275 10.10 -0.96 -14.62
CA GLY A 275 10.25 -0.79 -13.18
C GLY A 275 11.63 -0.31 -12.72
N ASN A 276 12.54 0.05 -13.65
CA ASN A 276 13.87 0.58 -13.34
C ASN A 276 13.85 2.08 -13.09
N LEU A 277 14.70 2.58 -12.20
CA LEU A 277 14.81 4.02 -11.90
C LEU A 277 15.19 4.83 -13.16
N TRP A 278 14.31 5.77 -13.53
CA TRP A 278 14.42 6.67 -14.66
C TRP A 278 14.57 8.13 -14.19
N TRP A 279 15.68 8.76 -14.54
CA TRP A 279 15.96 10.17 -14.26
C TRP A 279 16.07 10.91 -15.59
N ASN A 280 15.33 12.01 -15.77
CA ASN A 280 15.45 12.86 -16.96
C ASN A 280 15.26 14.34 -16.60
N ASP A 281 15.60 15.24 -17.53
CA ASP A 281 15.57 16.72 -17.40
C ASP A 281 14.19 17.29 -16.98
N SER A 282 13.12 16.51 -17.12
CA SER A 282 11.77 16.89 -16.68
C SER A 282 11.55 16.81 -15.17
N LEU A 283 12.49 16.24 -14.41
CA LEU A 283 12.41 16.13 -12.95
C LEU A 283 12.26 17.49 -12.27
N ALA A 284 13.01 18.50 -12.72
CA ALA A 284 12.91 19.86 -12.17
C ALA A 284 11.51 20.47 -12.41
N THR A 285 10.93 20.24 -13.58
CA THR A 285 9.56 20.72 -13.89
C THR A 285 8.52 19.99 -13.05
N PHE A 286 8.71 18.69 -12.80
CA PHE A 286 7.85 17.91 -11.93
C PHE A 286 7.94 18.38 -10.47
N GLN A 287 9.14 18.58 -9.95
CA GLN A 287 9.40 19.13 -8.61
C GLN A 287 8.76 20.50 -8.44
N ASN A 288 8.90 21.40 -9.42
CA ASN A 288 8.26 22.73 -9.38
C ASN A 288 6.73 22.65 -9.31
N HIS A 289 6.10 21.77 -10.10
CA HIS A 289 4.65 21.56 -10.00
C HIS A 289 4.24 20.96 -8.66
N ARG A 290 5.03 20.03 -8.11
CA ARG A 290 4.81 19.47 -6.78
C ARG A 290 4.84 20.56 -5.71
N THR A 291 5.89 21.39 -5.68
CA THR A 291 6.01 22.51 -4.74
C THR A 291 4.85 23.50 -4.87
N TYR A 292 4.39 23.77 -6.10
CA TYR A 292 3.20 24.59 -6.32
C TYR A 292 1.94 23.97 -5.71
N MET A 293 1.70 22.67 -5.91
CA MET A 293 0.55 21.99 -5.29
C MET A 293 0.67 22.00 -3.76
N GLU A 294 1.85 21.71 -3.21
CA GLU A 294 2.12 21.83 -1.76
C GLU A 294 1.78 23.22 -1.22
N SER A 295 2.07 24.28 -1.97
CA SER A 295 1.75 25.65 -1.57
C SER A 295 0.25 25.96 -1.54
N GLN A 296 -0.57 25.26 -2.34
CA GLN A 296 -2.02 25.47 -2.37
C GLN A 296 -2.74 24.84 -1.17
N TYR A 297 -2.17 23.79 -0.58
CA TYR A 297 -2.80 23.04 0.49
C TYR A 297 -2.06 23.27 1.82
N GLN A 298 -2.33 24.43 2.44
CA GLN A 298 -1.92 24.73 3.81
C GLN A 298 -3.12 24.52 4.75
N VAL A 299 -2.92 23.74 5.82
CA VAL A 299 -3.92 23.56 6.88
C VAL A 299 -3.46 24.31 8.13
N SER A 300 -4.40 24.71 9.00
CA SER A 300 -4.13 25.51 10.19
C SER A 300 -3.15 24.87 11.19
N TRP A 301 -2.92 23.56 11.09
CA TRP A 301 -2.14 22.76 12.03
C TRP A 301 -0.83 22.21 11.44
N GLY A 302 -0.46 22.60 10.22
CA GLY A 302 0.78 22.15 9.57
C GLY A 302 0.78 22.30 8.04
N ARG A 303 1.92 22.00 7.42
CA ARG A 303 2.01 21.88 5.96
C ARG A 303 1.77 20.43 5.57
N LEU A 304 0.82 20.19 4.68
CA LEU A 304 0.68 18.90 4.02
C LEU A 304 1.91 18.68 3.14
N THR A 305 2.53 17.51 3.25
CA THR A 305 3.69 17.17 2.41
C THR A 305 3.22 16.73 1.03
N GLY A 306 4.03 16.90 -0.02
CA GLY A 306 3.61 16.52 -1.37
C GLY A 306 3.23 15.06 -1.52
N HIS A 307 3.81 14.15 -0.73
CA HIS A 307 3.38 12.74 -0.73
C HIS A 307 1.90 12.54 -0.35
N GLN A 308 1.30 13.47 0.41
CA GLN A 308 -0.10 13.43 0.85
C GLN A 308 -1.06 14.12 -0.13
N LEU A 309 -0.55 15.00 -1.01
CA LEU A 309 -1.36 15.86 -1.90
C LEU A 309 -1.41 15.40 -3.36
N LEU A 310 -0.52 14.48 -3.74
CA LEU A 310 -0.30 14.12 -5.13
C LEU A 310 -1.18 12.94 -5.57
N GLY A 311 -2.33 13.26 -6.20
CA GLY A 311 -3.08 12.29 -7.01
C GLY A 311 -4.60 12.53 -7.09
N GLU A 312 -5.18 13.18 -6.08
CA GLU A 312 -6.63 13.31 -5.89
C GLU A 312 -7.35 14.26 -6.89
N PRO A 313 -6.87 15.49 -7.20
CA PRO A 313 -7.74 16.48 -7.85
C PRO A 313 -7.78 16.37 -9.39
N LYS A 314 -6.64 15.97 -10.01
CA LYS A 314 -6.50 15.97 -11.48
C LYS A 314 -7.14 14.73 -12.13
N SER A 315 -7.14 13.60 -11.44
CA SER A 315 -7.78 12.36 -11.89
C SER A 315 -9.30 12.53 -11.93
N ALA A 316 -9.92 12.99 -10.84
CA ALA A 316 -11.37 13.21 -10.74
C ALA A 316 -11.91 14.20 -11.80
N SER A 317 -11.17 15.28 -12.11
CA SER A 317 -11.56 16.27 -13.12
C SER A 317 -11.49 15.77 -14.56
N ASN A 318 -10.52 14.90 -14.89
CA ASN A 318 -10.41 14.30 -16.22
C ASN A 318 -11.46 13.20 -16.44
N ILE A 319 -11.68 12.36 -15.40
CA ILE A 319 -12.64 11.26 -15.42
C ILE A 319 -14.08 11.77 -15.53
N SER A 320 -14.44 12.79 -14.73
CA SER A 320 -15.76 13.42 -14.83
C SER A 320 -16.04 13.96 -16.24
N ARG A 321 -15.07 14.63 -16.87
CA ARG A 321 -15.25 15.21 -18.22
C ARG A 321 -15.46 14.16 -19.31
N ALA A 322 -14.75 13.04 -19.24
CA ALA A 322 -14.85 11.95 -20.21
C ALA A 322 -16.22 11.26 -20.16
N ARG A 323 -16.80 11.08 -18.96
CA ARG A 323 -18.06 10.36 -18.77
C ARG A 323 -19.30 11.23 -18.94
N LEU A 324 -19.26 12.48 -18.46
CA LEU A 324 -20.43 13.37 -18.44
C LEU A 324 -20.93 13.78 -19.84
N GLY A 325 -20.16 13.53 -20.90
CA GLY A 325 -20.60 13.69 -22.29
C GLY A 325 -21.39 12.51 -22.87
N LYS A 326 -21.38 11.33 -22.22
CA LYS A 326 -21.91 10.06 -22.77
C LYS A 326 -23.08 9.44 -21.98
N CYS A 327 -23.36 9.89 -20.75
CA CYS A 327 -24.38 9.28 -19.90
C CYS A 327 -25.82 9.65 -20.29
N ARG A 328 -26.62 8.64 -20.65
CA ARG A 328 -28.09 8.64 -20.60
C ARG A 328 -28.54 7.68 -19.50
N GLU A 329 -28.40 8.09 -18.24
CA GLU A 329 -28.82 7.29 -17.07
C GLU A 329 -30.16 7.77 -16.49
N GLN A 330 -30.86 6.87 -15.79
CA GLN A 330 -32.08 7.22 -15.07
C GLN A 330 -31.73 8.05 -13.82
N TRP A 331 -32.55 9.07 -13.56
CA TRP A 331 -32.39 9.94 -12.41
C TRP A 331 -32.72 9.20 -11.12
N LEU A 332 -32.03 9.57 -10.03
CA LEU A 332 -32.43 9.19 -8.67
C LEU A 332 -33.55 10.13 -8.20
N PRO A 333 -34.82 9.68 -8.18
CA PRO A 333 -35.98 10.58 -8.07
C PRO A 333 -36.05 11.33 -6.73
N THR A 334 -35.55 10.73 -5.65
CA THR A 334 -35.68 11.28 -4.30
C THR A 334 -34.60 12.31 -3.94
N VAL A 335 -33.45 12.27 -4.62
CA VAL A 335 -32.26 13.06 -4.23
C VAL A 335 -32.25 14.44 -4.90
N GLY A 336 -32.97 14.61 -6.03
CA GLY A 336 -33.09 15.91 -6.71
C GLY A 336 -31.77 16.44 -7.30
N LEU A 337 -30.75 15.59 -7.45
CA LEU A 337 -29.43 15.96 -7.96
C LEU A 337 -29.25 15.51 -9.41
N THR A 338 -28.56 16.35 -10.20
CA THR A 338 -28.09 15.99 -11.53
C THR A 338 -27.01 14.90 -11.46
N HIS A 339 -26.78 14.16 -12.55
CA HIS A 339 -25.66 13.20 -12.63
C HIS A 339 -24.30 13.86 -12.31
N ARG A 340 -24.06 15.12 -12.71
CA ARG A 340 -22.83 15.85 -12.35
C ARG A 340 -22.67 16.03 -10.84
N GLN A 341 -23.75 16.36 -10.16
CA GLN A 341 -23.74 16.51 -8.70
C GLN A 341 -23.61 15.16 -8.01
N LEU A 342 -24.28 14.12 -8.52
CA LEU A 342 -24.15 12.76 -8.00
C LEU A 342 -22.71 12.22 -8.11
N PHE A 343 -21.99 12.52 -9.18
CA PHE A 343 -20.55 12.20 -9.27
C PHE A 343 -19.77 12.79 -8.09
N SER A 344 -19.94 14.09 -7.81
CA SER A 344 -19.25 14.76 -6.71
C SER A 344 -19.67 14.23 -5.34
N VAL A 345 -20.93 13.82 -5.19
CA VAL A 345 -21.43 13.18 -3.96
C VAL A 345 -20.78 11.81 -3.76
N GLY A 346 -20.73 10.97 -4.80
CA GLY A 346 -20.06 9.66 -4.73
C GLY A 346 -18.59 9.80 -4.35
N PHE A 347 -17.89 10.78 -4.94
CA PHE A 347 -16.52 11.13 -4.58
C PHE A 347 -16.38 11.54 -3.10
N ALA A 348 -17.20 12.48 -2.63
CA ALA A 348 -17.09 13.02 -1.28
C ALA A 348 -17.49 12.00 -0.19
N GLN A 349 -18.47 11.14 -0.46
CA GLN A 349 -18.93 10.14 0.49
C GLN A 349 -17.88 9.07 0.76
N VAL A 350 -17.08 8.70 -0.25
CA VAL A 350 -15.95 7.77 -0.07
C VAL A 350 -14.89 8.34 0.88
N GLN A 351 -14.66 9.65 0.86
CA GLN A 351 -13.67 10.33 1.69
C GLN A 351 -14.18 10.74 3.09
N SER A 352 -15.42 10.37 3.43
CA SER A 352 -16.02 10.76 4.71
C SER A 352 -15.32 10.05 5.87
N SER A 353 -14.57 10.81 6.66
CA SER A 353 -13.84 10.31 7.83
C SER A 353 -13.82 11.36 8.95
N VAL A 354 -13.63 10.89 10.18
CA VAL A 354 -13.40 11.73 11.36
C VAL A 354 -12.22 11.12 12.12
N CYS A 355 -11.23 11.94 12.45
CA CYS A 355 -10.06 11.53 13.23
C CYS A 355 -9.89 12.42 14.47
N THR A 356 -9.17 11.89 15.45
CA THR A 356 -8.76 12.61 16.66
C THR A 356 -7.66 13.62 16.30
N PRO A 357 -7.54 14.76 17.03
CA PRO A 357 -6.47 15.73 16.80
C PRO A 357 -5.07 15.12 16.85
N GLU A 358 -4.86 14.16 17.76
CA GLU A 358 -3.59 13.46 17.93
C GLU A 358 -3.24 12.64 16.68
N ARG A 359 -4.21 11.88 16.14
CA ARG A 359 -4.03 11.14 14.89
C ARG A 359 -3.84 12.05 13.68
N SER A 360 -4.57 13.16 13.59
CA SER A 360 -4.35 14.15 12.53
C SER A 360 -2.93 14.71 12.57
N HIS A 361 -2.37 14.91 13.77
CA HIS A 361 -1.01 15.39 13.92
C HIS A 361 0.00 14.32 13.48
N GLU A 362 -0.17 13.07 13.93
CA GLU A 362 0.68 11.94 13.52
C GLU A 362 0.74 11.76 12.01
N GLU A 363 -0.40 11.87 11.32
CA GLU A 363 -0.48 11.75 9.86
C GLU A 363 0.23 12.91 9.13
N LEU A 364 0.42 14.07 9.77
CA LEU A 364 1.08 15.26 9.21
C LEU A 364 2.59 15.28 9.45
N VAL A 365 3.09 14.58 10.47
CA VAL A 365 4.53 14.52 10.76
C VAL A 365 5.17 13.58 9.74
N PRO A 366 6.07 14.07 8.85
CA PRO A 366 6.82 13.18 8.00
C PRO A 366 7.65 12.23 8.88
N ASN A 367 7.60 10.93 8.60
CA ASN A 367 8.57 10.00 9.18
C ASN A 367 9.97 10.56 8.88
N PRO A 368 10.82 10.77 9.90
CA PRO A 368 12.16 11.32 9.72
C PRO A 368 13.02 10.44 8.82
#